data_AF-A0AAI9X2D3-F1
#
_entry.id   AF-A0AAI9X2D3-F1
#
_cell.length_a   1.000
_cell.length_b   1.000
_cell.length_c   1.000
_cell.angle_alpha   90.00
_cell.angle_beta   90.00
_cell.angle_gamma   90.00
#
_symmetry.space_group_name_H-M   'P 1'
#
loop_
_entity.id
_entity.type
_entity.pdbx_description
1 polymer ?
#
loop_
_entity_poly.entity_id
_entity_poly.type
_entity_poly.pdbx_seq_one_letter_code
_entity_poly.pdbx_strand_id
1 'polypeptide(L)' 'MNKLTDLNPYLLNACCNTFSHYGTTAEFCTNTNMGAPSTAKAGTNGYILYYGIKIVKGNAPSEFRSIGYYEGY' A
#
# COMPACT_ATOMS: atom_id res chain seq x y z
N MET A 1 1.01 -21.11 0.74
CA MET A 1 1.77 -19.94 1.23
C MET A 1 3.14 -20.47 1.57
N ASN A 2 4.11 -20.33 0.65
CA ASN A 2 5.36 -21.10 0.71
C ASN A 2 6.61 -20.20 0.79
N LYS A 3 6.44 -18.87 0.87
CA LYS A 3 7.52 -17.89 1.02
C LYS A 3 7.12 -16.80 2.03
N LEU A 4 8.10 -16.28 2.77
CA LEU A 4 7.90 -15.18 3.75
C LEU A 4 7.29 -13.92 3.10
N THR A 5 7.55 -13.70 1.80
CA THR A 5 6.96 -12.63 0.98
C THR A 5 5.46 -12.75 0.77
N ASP A 6 4.89 -13.96 0.95
CA ASP A 6 3.47 -14.22 0.77
C ASP A 6 2.66 -13.83 2.03
N LEU A 7 3.34 -13.62 3.17
CA LEU A 7 2.71 -12.99 4.33
C LEU A 7 2.66 -11.50 4.05
N ASN A 8 1.46 -10.95 3.90
CA ASN A 8 1.24 -9.53 4.11
C ASN A 8 1.19 -9.30 5.63
N PRO A 9 2.24 -8.76 6.28
CA PRO A 9 2.19 -8.48 7.72
C PRO A 9 1.23 -7.33 8.06
N TYR A 10 0.65 -6.68 7.04
CA TYR A 10 -0.26 -5.56 7.17
C TYR A 10 -1.71 -6.03 6.98
N LEU A 11 -2.56 -5.71 7.97
CA LEU A 11 -4.00 -5.99 7.95
C LEU A 11 -4.75 -5.27 6.80
N LEU A 12 -4.11 -4.28 6.18
CA LEU A 12 -4.64 -3.50 5.07
C LEU A 12 -3.81 -3.77 3.82
N ASN A 13 -4.51 -3.98 2.70
CA ASN A 13 -3.87 -4.03 1.38
C ASN A 13 -3.28 -2.63 1.10
N ALA A 14 -1.95 -2.52 1.13
CA ALA A 14 -1.21 -1.27 0.96
C ALA A 14 -0.07 -1.44 -0.05
N CYS A 15 0.47 -0.32 -0.54
CA CYS A 15 1.61 -0.28 -1.43
C CYS A 15 2.85 0.23 -0.69
N CYS A 16 4.02 -0.26 -1.07
CA CYS A 16 5.31 0.16 -0.53
C CYS A 16 6.06 1.00 -1.56
N ASN A 17 6.50 2.20 -1.18
CA ASN A 17 7.29 3.08 -2.05
C ASN A 17 8.81 2.80 -1.93
N THR A 18 9.66 3.51 -2.67
CA THR A 18 11.11 3.22 -2.69
C THR A 18 11.82 3.52 -1.36
N PHE A 19 11.18 4.26 -0.47
CA PHE A 19 11.68 4.62 0.85
C PHE A 19 11.22 3.66 1.95
N SER A 20 10.61 2.52 1.59
CA SER A 20 10.00 1.58 2.54
C SER A 20 8.83 2.16 3.35
N HIS A 21 8.18 3.22 2.84
CA HIS A 21 6.95 3.73 3.43
C HIS A 21 5.74 3.03 2.81
N TYR A 22 4.71 2.80 3.63
CA TYR A 22 3.49 2.14 3.22
C TYR A 22 2.32 3.12 3.15
N GLY A 23 1.50 3.00 2.10
CA GLY A 23 0.31 3.82 1.93
C GLY A 23 -0.66 3.24 0.90
N THR A 24 -1.87 3.79 0.86
CA THR A 24 -2.96 3.35 -0.03
C THR A 24 -3.27 4.36 -1.13
N THR A 25 -2.56 5.49 -1.18
CA THR A 25 -2.76 6.55 -2.17
C THR A 25 -1.92 6.32 -3.43
N ALA A 26 -2.22 7.08 -4.49
CA ALA A 26 -1.51 7.00 -5.76
C ALA A 26 0.00 7.26 -5.63
N GLU A 27 0.42 8.07 -4.65
CA GLU A 27 1.83 8.34 -4.36
C GLU A 27 2.63 7.07 -4.05
N PHE A 28 1.99 6.09 -3.39
CA PHE A 28 2.62 4.82 -3.01
C PHE A 28 2.36 3.71 -4.03
N CYS A 29 1.23 3.79 -4.75
CA CYS A 29 0.76 2.71 -5.62
C CYS A 29 1.02 2.91 -7.11
N THR A 30 1.54 4.07 -7.53
CA THR A 30 1.86 4.32 -8.94
C THR A 30 3.27 3.85 -9.26
N ASN A 31 3.39 2.90 -10.20
CA ASN A 31 4.70 2.44 -10.65
C ASN A 31 5.42 3.54 -11.43
N THR A 32 6.43 4.12 -10.80
CA THR A 32 7.29 5.15 -11.38
C THR A 32 8.78 4.76 -11.28
N ASN A 33 9.06 3.46 -11.11
CA ASN A 33 10.42 2.96 -11.05
C ASN A 33 11.13 3.07 -12.39
N MET A 34 12.45 3.25 -12.35
CA MET A 34 13.30 3.32 -13.54
C MET A 34 14.08 2.03 -13.81
N GLY A 35 13.70 0.92 -13.16
CA GLY A 35 14.29 -0.42 -13.37
C GLY A 35 15.35 -0.81 -12.35
N ALA A 36 16.11 0.14 -11.80
CA ALA A 36 17.02 -0.16 -10.69
C ALA A 36 16.26 -0.21 -9.34
N PRO A 37 16.63 -1.11 -8.40
CA PRO A 37 16.01 -1.18 -7.08
C PRO A 37 16.06 0.17 -6.37
N SER A 38 14.97 0.53 -5.69
CA SER A 38 14.84 1.78 -4.95
C SER A 38 15.03 3.07 -5.77
N THR A 39 14.84 3.00 -7.10
CA THR A 39 14.84 4.19 -7.96
C THR A 39 13.43 4.63 -8.32
N ALA A 40 13.23 5.95 -8.36
CA ALA A 40 11.98 6.58 -8.76
C ALA A 40 12.27 7.66 -9.82
N LYS A 41 11.27 7.92 -10.67
CA LYS A 41 11.31 9.08 -11.56
C LYS A 41 11.40 10.37 -10.73
N ALA A 42 12.05 11.40 -11.28
CA ALA A 42 12.12 12.70 -10.62
C ALA A 42 10.71 13.22 -10.26
N GLY A 43 10.53 13.64 -9.01
CA GLY A 43 9.25 14.12 -8.47
C GLY A 43 8.27 13.02 -8.06
N THR A 44 8.69 11.75 -7.98
CA THR A 44 7.85 10.63 -7.52
C THR A 44 8.58 9.79 -6.47
N ASN A 45 7.83 9.00 -5.71
CA ASN A 45 8.38 8.16 -4.63
C ASN A 45 8.65 6.72 -5.05
N GLY A 46 8.42 6.37 -6.32
CA GLY A 46 8.61 5.01 -6.82
C GLY A 46 7.71 4.00 -6.10
N TYR A 47 7.81 2.74 -6.50
CA TYR A 47 6.91 1.69 -6.04
C TYR A 47 7.66 0.37 -5.99
N ILE A 48 7.84 -0.23 -4.82
CA ILE A 48 8.56 -1.51 -4.69
C ILE A 48 7.59 -2.68 -4.81
N LEU A 49 6.40 -2.60 -4.18
CA LEU A 49 5.53 -3.75 -4.03
C LEU A 49 4.05 -3.40 -3.78
N TYR A 50 3.12 -4.19 -4.36
CA TYR A 50 1.67 -3.95 -4.41
C TYR A 50 0.98 -5.12 -3.75
N TYR A 51 0.32 -4.87 -2.62
CA TYR A 51 -0.53 -5.87 -1.97
C TYR A 51 -2.01 -5.70 -2.31
N GLY A 52 -2.36 -4.84 -3.27
CA GLY A 52 -3.74 -4.48 -3.59
C GLY A 52 -4.12 -3.14 -2.95
N ILE A 53 -4.93 -2.32 -3.63
CA ILE A 53 -5.70 -1.24 -2.98
C ILE A 53 -7.15 -1.23 -3.47
N LYS A 54 -7.57 -2.31 -4.14
CA LYS A 54 -8.88 -2.38 -4.75
C LYS A 54 -9.94 -2.33 -3.64
N ILE A 55 -10.69 -1.24 -3.61
CA ILE A 55 -11.89 -1.15 -2.79
C ILE A 55 -12.91 -2.12 -3.38
N VAL A 56 -13.29 -3.12 -2.60
CA VAL A 56 -14.32 -4.10 -2.96
C VAL A 56 -15.58 -3.81 -2.16
N LYS A 57 -16.74 -3.91 -2.81
CA LYS A 57 -18.04 -3.83 -2.13
C LYS A 57 -18.38 -5.24 -1.61
N GLY A 58 -18.36 -5.40 -0.29
CA GLY A 58 -18.80 -6.63 0.38
C GLY A 58 -20.26 -6.54 0.86
N ASN A 59 -20.74 -7.63 1.47
CA ASN A 59 -21.99 -7.61 2.22
C ASN A 59 -21.88 -6.69 3.44
N ALA A 60 -23.01 -6.20 3.94
CA ALA A 60 -23.03 -5.41 5.17
C ALA A 60 -22.43 -6.23 6.33
N PRO A 61 -21.56 -5.64 7.17
CA PRO A 61 -20.99 -6.33 8.32
C PRO A 61 -22.08 -6.61 9.38
N SER A 62 -21.90 -7.67 10.17
CA SER A 62 -22.80 -8.01 11.29
C SER A 62 -22.80 -6.96 12.41
N GLU A 63 -21.73 -6.18 12.50
CA GLU A 63 -21.53 -5.13 13.49
C GLU A 63 -21.05 -3.84 12.81
N PHE A 64 -21.66 -2.72 13.18
CA PHE A 64 -21.18 -1.40 12.76
C PHE A 64 -19.98 -0.98 13.62
N ARG A 65 -18.93 -0.46 12.98
CA ARG A 65 -17.79 0.15 13.67
C ARG A 65 -17.56 1.56 13.17
N SER A 66 -17.25 2.47 14.10
CA SER A 66 -16.78 3.82 13.78
C SER A 66 -15.25 3.82 13.79
N ILE A 67 -14.64 4.35 12.74
CA ILE A 67 -13.18 4.47 12.59
C ILE A 67 -12.87 5.95 12.36
N GLY A 68 -12.02 6.53 13.21
CA GLY A 68 -11.51 7.89 13.04
C GLY A 68 -10.11 7.87 12.45
N TYR A 69 -9.83 8.79 11.53
CA TYR A 69 -8.47 9.04 11.03
C TYR A 69 -7.88 10.24 11.75
N TYR A 70 -6.63 10.12 12.17
CA TYR A 70 -5.85 11.20 12.76
C TYR A 70 -4.55 11.37 11.98
N GLU A 71 -4.21 12.60 11.65
CA GLU A 71 -2.94 12.98 11.04
C GLU A 71 -2.09 13.67 12.11
N GLY A 72 -0.92 13.09 12.42
CA GLY A 72 0.07 13.72 13.28
C GLY A 72 1.10 14.45 12.43
N TYR A 73 1.24 15.76 12.62
CA TYR A 73 2.29 16.60 12.03
C TYR A 73 3.56 16.60 12.89
#